data_AF-A0A1Q4Z1F4-F1
#
_entry.id   AF-A0A1Q4Z1F4-F1
#
_cell.length_a   1.000
_cell.length_b   1.000
_cell.length_c   1.000
_cell.angle_alpha   90.00
_cell.angle_beta   90.00
_cell.angle_gamma   90.00
#
_symmetry.space_group_name_H-M   'P 1'
#
loop_
_entity.id
_entity.type
_entity.pdbx_description
1 polymer ?
#
loop_
_entity_poly.entity_id
_entity_poly.type
_entity_poly.pdbx_seq_one_letter_code
_entity_poly.pdbx_strand_id
1 'polypeptide(L)'
;MDLGKLGTAVGGWKTMADELGKLRTEVYDGLVPMSDSAKWEGVNATVTKDFVRGTAKEFLDLHAEAQSIHRVLEDAHAELTHIQKQVISLAEQAKGGDATEHAPPAPLMVSVGYGGVVRVTELRCTPEPASQRTKDLMQWYADTITGLVAHAAEIDGATTRALKASHGGDPLNAGHAAYTSLDEDQLPRAMNLASLGGKATDPQRGELRRLWESLSPTARGELWMARRDDLLAAGLLDPTVKRAAPDAGSGPYDVKSPGFKDRWTREKMKMIVEGADFGGLDNASLHMAHYLDNDGDPLKLPVDKMMSDDKDFEAHIGKTVVEQGAVWREQALEEFRRNGGRPVAIPVETGNDDFSFAQDKDKNWFYAVGSTRSNVTGVVTVVPDVNGQPSVRLDYQANVWDRYNWDKDKGVTILGMGVPDGEMAKMHTTGLAQEFDMSGSSSVKQYDLGGSAPNEQPPPAPDEPGRDNTREDPGRDQRGVRDDGGHR
;
A
#
# COMPACT_ATOMS: atom_id res chain seq x y z
N MET A 1 -9.76 -21.19 8.33
CA MET A 1 -9.46 -21.32 9.77
C MET A 1 -10.68 -20.86 10.55
N ASP A 2 -11.10 -21.59 11.58
CA ASP A 2 -12.20 -21.16 12.45
C ASP A 2 -11.64 -20.28 13.59
N LEU A 3 -11.86 -18.96 13.46
CA LEU A 3 -11.44 -17.97 14.46
C LEU A 3 -12.39 -17.90 15.67
N GLY A 4 -13.54 -18.59 15.65
CA GLY A 4 -14.51 -18.57 16.74
C GLY A 4 -13.95 -19.13 18.05
N LYS A 5 -13.00 -20.08 17.99
CA LYS A 5 -12.30 -20.59 19.17
C LYS A 5 -11.38 -19.53 19.80
N LEU A 6 -10.70 -18.75 18.97
CA LEU A 6 -9.90 -17.62 19.46
C LEU A 6 -10.81 -16.56 20.10
N GLY A 7 -11.94 -16.22 19.45
CA GLY A 7 -12.95 -15.33 20.06
C GLY A 7 -13.51 -15.85 21.39
N THR A 8 -13.67 -17.17 21.54
CA THR A 8 -14.05 -17.78 22.82
C THR A 8 -12.97 -17.59 23.88
N ALA A 9 -11.69 -17.76 23.51
CA ALA A 9 -10.57 -17.53 24.41
C ALA A 9 -10.47 -16.06 24.84
N VAL A 10 -10.69 -15.10 23.91
CA VAL A 10 -10.79 -13.66 24.22
C VAL A 10 -11.85 -13.42 25.30
N GLY A 11 -13.06 -13.97 25.12
CA GLY A 11 -14.13 -13.85 26.10
C GLY A 11 -13.78 -14.45 27.47
N GLY A 12 -13.12 -15.61 27.48
CA GLY A 12 -12.66 -16.24 28.73
C GLY A 12 -11.64 -15.40 29.49
N TRP A 13 -10.64 -14.85 28.79
CA TRP A 13 -9.63 -13.98 29.40
C TRP A 13 -10.20 -12.64 29.86
N LYS A 14 -11.19 -12.11 29.15
CA LYS A 14 -11.97 -10.95 29.62
C LYS A 14 -12.63 -11.23 30.96
N THR A 15 -13.36 -12.33 31.07
CA THR A 15 -13.99 -12.73 32.33
C THR A 15 -12.96 -12.92 33.45
N MET A 16 -11.82 -13.54 33.16
CA MET A 16 -10.73 -13.70 34.14
C MET A 16 -10.22 -12.34 34.64
N ALA A 17 -9.94 -11.41 33.71
CA ALA A 17 -9.47 -10.07 34.06
C ALA A 17 -10.51 -9.31 34.90
N ASP A 18 -11.79 -9.38 34.55
CA ASP A 18 -12.88 -8.73 35.26
C ASP A 18 -13.05 -9.26 36.70
N GLU A 19 -13.05 -10.59 36.88
CA GLU A 19 -13.17 -11.22 38.20
C GLU A 19 -11.94 -10.95 39.08
N LEU A 20 -10.72 -11.03 38.53
CA LEU A 20 -9.51 -10.62 39.24
C LEU A 20 -9.53 -9.14 39.61
N GLY A 21 -10.12 -8.28 38.77
CA GLY A 21 -10.30 -6.86 39.06
C GLY A 21 -11.23 -6.62 40.26
N LYS A 22 -12.30 -7.43 40.39
CA LYS A 22 -13.19 -7.41 41.56
C LYS A 22 -12.45 -7.87 42.82
N LEU A 23 -11.78 -9.03 42.77
CA LEU A 23 -11.01 -9.56 43.90
C LEU A 23 -9.92 -8.58 44.36
N ARG A 24 -9.19 -7.97 43.42
CA ARG A 24 -8.23 -6.91 43.71
C ARG A 24 -8.89 -5.77 44.48
N THR A 25 -10.04 -5.29 44.02
CA THR A 25 -10.78 -4.20 44.67
C THR A 25 -11.19 -4.59 46.10
N GLU A 26 -11.76 -5.79 46.28
CA GLU A 26 -12.16 -6.28 47.60
C GLU A 26 -10.97 -6.41 48.58
N VAL A 27 -9.81 -6.85 48.10
CA VAL A 27 -8.61 -6.99 48.94
C VAL A 27 -8.01 -5.63 49.29
N TYR A 28 -7.90 -4.71 48.33
CA TYR A 28 -7.30 -3.39 48.57
C TYR A 28 -8.22 -2.44 49.35
N ASP A 29 -9.52 -2.47 49.11
CA ASP A 29 -10.46 -1.55 49.77
C ASP A 29 -11.01 -2.15 51.09
N GLY A 30 -10.92 -3.47 51.25
CA GLY A 30 -11.39 -4.19 52.44
C GLY A 30 -10.25 -4.71 53.30
N LEU A 31 -9.63 -5.81 52.86
CA LEU A 31 -8.72 -6.60 53.68
C LEU A 31 -7.47 -5.82 54.12
N VAL A 32 -6.88 -5.04 53.22
CA VAL A 32 -5.67 -4.24 53.51
C VAL A 32 -5.96 -3.17 54.59
N PRO A 33 -6.96 -2.27 54.45
CA PRO A 33 -7.32 -1.32 55.50
C PRO A 33 -7.71 -1.97 56.83
N MET A 34 -8.43 -3.10 56.79
CA MET A 34 -8.79 -3.84 58.00
C MET A 34 -7.54 -4.38 58.71
N SER A 35 -6.62 -4.98 57.97
CA SER A 35 -5.34 -5.48 58.52
C SER A 35 -4.48 -4.33 59.05
N ASP A 36 -4.45 -3.20 58.36
CA ASP A 36 -3.63 -2.05 58.74
C ASP A 36 -4.15 -1.36 60.00
N SER A 37 -5.48 -1.21 60.13
CA SER A 37 -6.15 -0.65 61.30
C SER A 37 -6.17 -1.58 62.52
N ALA A 38 -5.92 -2.88 62.34
CA ALA A 38 -5.85 -3.83 63.43
C ALA A 38 -4.68 -3.53 64.39
N LYS A 39 -5.00 -3.45 65.70
CA LYS A 39 -4.06 -3.22 66.80
C LYS A 39 -3.47 -4.53 67.33
N TRP A 40 -2.95 -5.37 66.43
CA TRP A 40 -2.26 -6.59 66.82
C TRP A 40 -0.87 -6.25 67.38
N GLU A 41 -0.46 -6.95 68.43
CA GLU A 41 0.86 -6.77 69.07
C GLU A 41 1.69 -8.06 69.00
N GLY A 42 3.02 -7.91 68.95
CA GLY A 42 3.98 -9.01 68.83
C GLY A 42 4.35 -9.37 67.38
N VAL A 43 5.32 -10.29 67.21
CA VAL A 43 5.91 -10.65 65.91
C VAL A 43 4.87 -11.12 64.88
N ASN A 44 3.82 -11.80 65.34
CA ASN A 44 2.72 -12.25 64.47
C ASN A 44 1.94 -11.10 63.81
N ALA A 45 1.90 -9.92 64.44
CA ALA A 45 1.22 -8.76 63.89
C ALA A 45 1.91 -8.25 62.61
N THR A 46 3.24 -8.15 62.62
CA THR A 46 4.02 -7.70 61.46
C THR A 46 3.95 -8.70 60.32
N VAL A 47 4.16 -10.00 60.61
CA VAL A 47 4.12 -11.07 59.59
C VAL A 47 2.75 -11.13 58.90
N THR A 48 1.65 -10.99 59.65
CA THR A 48 0.31 -11.05 59.06
C THR A 48 0.02 -9.84 58.18
N LYS A 49 0.43 -8.62 58.58
CA LYS A 49 0.25 -7.41 57.76
C LYS A 49 1.03 -7.50 56.46
N ASP A 50 2.28 -7.96 56.51
CA ASP A 50 3.11 -8.12 55.31
C ASP A 50 2.58 -9.24 54.40
N PHE A 51 2.08 -10.34 54.98
CA PHE A 51 1.41 -11.40 54.22
C PHE A 51 0.15 -10.89 53.49
N VAL A 52 -0.70 -10.11 54.18
CA VAL A 52 -1.91 -9.51 53.58
C VAL A 52 -1.54 -8.57 52.42
N ARG A 53 -0.53 -7.71 52.61
CA ARG A 53 -0.05 -6.82 51.56
C ARG A 53 0.57 -7.58 50.38
N GLY A 54 1.33 -8.63 50.65
CA GLY A 54 1.87 -9.52 49.63
C GLY A 54 0.75 -10.14 48.80
N THR A 55 -0.26 -10.70 49.47
CA THR A 55 -1.44 -11.29 48.81
C THR A 55 -2.20 -10.25 47.97
N ALA A 56 -2.36 -9.03 48.49
CA ALA A 56 -2.97 -7.93 47.74
C ALA A 56 -2.20 -7.62 46.45
N LYS A 57 -0.87 -7.59 46.54
CA LYS A 57 0.00 -7.39 45.38
C LYS A 57 -0.15 -8.53 44.35
N GLU A 58 -0.26 -9.78 44.77
CA GLU A 58 -0.50 -10.90 43.84
C GLU A 58 -1.78 -10.70 43.02
N PHE A 59 -2.88 -10.25 43.65
CA PHE A 59 -4.12 -9.95 42.91
C PHE A 59 -3.97 -8.77 41.94
N LEU A 60 -3.16 -7.77 42.29
CA LEU A 60 -2.85 -6.66 41.38
C LEU A 60 -2.09 -7.14 40.15
N ASP A 61 -1.04 -7.94 40.37
CA ASP A 61 -0.17 -8.43 39.30
C ASP A 61 -0.92 -9.43 38.40
N LEU A 62 -1.67 -10.38 38.97
CA LEU A 62 -2.50 -11.33 38.22
C LEU A 62 -3.58 -10.62 37.40
N HIS A 63 -4.22 -9.58 37.96
CA HIS A 63 -5.18 -8.80 37.20
C HIS A 63 -4.52 -8.09 36.01
N ALA A 64 -3.33 -7.50 36.22
CA ALA A 64 -2.59 -6.84 35.15
C ALA A 64 -2.17 -7.80 34.04
N GLU A 65 -1.66 -8.98 34.39
CA GLU A 65 -1.32 -10.03 33.43
C GLU A 65 -2.56 -10.50 32.65
N ALA A 66 -3.65 -10.85 33.34
CA ALA A 66 -4.89 -11.30 32.71
C ALA A 66 -5.48 -10.24 31.77
N GLN A 67 -5.42 -8.96 32.18
CA GLN A 67 -5.86 -7.84 31.35
C GLN A 67 -4.96 -7.70 30.11
N SER A 68 -3.65 -7.82 30.27
CA SER A 68 -2.70 -7.77 29.16
C SER A 68 -2.94 -8.89 28.16
N ILE A 69 -3.10 -10.13 28.62
CA ILE A 69 -3.40 -11.29 27.77
C ILE A 69 -4.72 -11.08 27.03
N HIS A 70 -5.76 -10.61 27.71
CA HIS A 70 -7.04 -10.31 27.09
C HIS A 70 -6.90 -9.30 25.94
N ARG A 71 -6.19 -8.17 26.16
CA ARG A 71 -6.01 -7.13 25.13
C ARG A 71 -5.26 -7.63 23.89
N VAL A 72 -4.16 -8.35 24.11
CA VAL A 72 -3.36 -8.94 23.03
C VAL A 72 -4.21 -9.91 22.19
N LEU A 73 -5.02 -10.76 22.84
CA LEU A 73 -5.90 -11.70 22.12
C LEU A 73 -7.06 -10.99 21.42
N GLU A 74 -7.62 -9.93 22.03
CA GLU A 74 -8.72 -9.14 21.47
C GLU A 74 -8.30 -8.50 20.12
N ASP A 75 -7.14 -7.85 20.10
CA ASP A 75 -6.56 -7.24 18.89
C ASP A 75 -6.22 -8.30 17.83
N ALA A 76 -5.50 -9.36 18.23
CA ALA A 76 -5.14 -10.46 17.33
C ALA A 76 -6.38 -11.07 16.67
N HIS A 77 -7.45 -11.30 17.44
CA HIS A 77 -8.71 -11.83 16.93
C HIS A 77 -9.38 -10.86 15.94
N ALA A 78 -9.40 -9.56 16.26
CA ALA A 78 -9.98 -8.54 15.38
C ALA A 78 -9.25 -8.46 14.04
N GLU A 79 -7.92 -8.39 14.06
CA GLU A 79 -7.09 -8.28 12.86
C GLU A 79 -7.13 -9.54 12.00
N LEU A 80 -6.96 -10.73 12.60
CA LEU A 80 -7.05 -12.00 11.86
C LEU A 80 -8.45 -12.19 11.23
N THR A 81 -9.51 -11.74 11.91
CA THR A 81 -10.87 -11.78 11.36
C THR A 81 -11.02 -10.81 10.18
N HIS A 82 -10.42 -9.62 10.26
CA HIS A 82 -10.42 -8.66 9.17
C HIS A 82 -9.69 -9.21 7.94
N ILE A 83 -8.47 -9.71 8.14
CA ILE A 83 -7.66 -10.32 7.07
C ILE A 83 -8.39 -11.50 6.43
N GLN A 84 -9.00 -12.39 7.23
CA GLN A 84 -9.79 -13.51 6.70
C GLN A 84 -10.93 -13.02 5.80
N LYS A 85 -11.66 -11.98 6.20
CA LYS A 85 -12.74 -11.42 5.39
C LYS A 85 -12.22 -10.82 4.08
N GLN A 86 -11.08 -10.11 4.11
CA GLN A 86 -10.46 -9.55 2.92
C GLN A 86 -10.04 -10.65 1.93
N VAL A 87 -9.37 -11.71 2.42
CA VAL A 87 -8.98 -12.85 1.57
C VAL A 87 -10.20 -13.52 0.93
N ILE A 88 -11.28 -13.75 1.69
CA ILE A 88 -12.53 -14.33 1.15
C ILE A 88 -13.14 -13.40 0.10
N SER A 89 -13.22 -12.09 0.37
CA SER A 89 -13.74 -11.12 -0.58
C SER A 89 -12.94 -11.10 -1.89
N LEU A 90 -11.61 -11.06 -1.80
CA LEU A 90 -10.74 -11.08 -2.99
C LEU A 90 -10.88 -12.38 -3.78
N ALA A 91 -11.02 -13.52 -3.12
CA ALA A 91 -11.25 -14.80 -3.80
C ALA A 91 -12.59 -14.82 -4.55
N GLU A 92 -13.66 -14.27 -3.96
CA GLU A 92 -14.96 -14.13 -4.65
C GLU A 92 -14.91 -13.10 -5.78
N GLN A 93 -14.20 -11.98 -5.61
CA GLN A 93 -13.97 -11.01 -6.69
C GLN A 93 -13.20 -11.61 -7.87
N ALA A 94 -12.17 -12.43 -7.58
CA ALA A 94 -11.41 -13.13 -8.61
C ALA A 94 -12.30 -14.09 -9.42
N LYS A 95 -13.24 -14.76 -8.74
CA LYS A 95 -14.19 -15.70 -9.35
C LYS A 95 -15.30 -15.02 -10.15
N GLY A 96 -15.75 -13.83 -9.71
CA GLY A 96 -16.87 -13.12 -10.30
C GLY A 96 -16.67 -12.68 -11.76
N GLY A 97 -15.42 -12.44 -12.17
CA GLY A 97 -15.11 -11.75 -13.42
C GLY A 97 -15.49 -10.27 -13.36
N ASP A 98 -14.71 -9.39 -13.99
CA ASP A 98 -14.98 -7.95 -13.97
C ASP A 98 -15.91 -7.56 -15.12
N ALA A 99 -17.04 -6.91 -14.81
CA ALA A 99 -18.07 -6.57 -15.78
C ALA A 99 -17.73 -5.28 -16.56
N THR A 100 -16.59 -5.24 -17.23
CA THR A 100 -16.26 -4.16 -18.18
C THR A 100 -16.66 -4.56 -19.61
N GLU A 101 -17.28 -3.64 -20.36
CA GLU A 101 -18.02 -3.87 -21.61
C GLU A 101 -17.24 -4.53 -22.77
N HIS A 102 -15.91 -4.54 -22.76
CA HIS A 102 -15.10 -4.89 -23.95
C HIS A 102 -14.45 -6.29 -23.96
N ALA A 103 -14.50 -7.02 -22.85
CA ALA A 103 -14.30 -8.46 -22.69
C ALA A 103 -13.96 -8.71 -21.21
N PRO A 104 -14.87 -9.26 -20.40
CA PRO A 104 -14.56 -9.55 -19.01
C PRO A 104 -13.40 -10.56 -18.97
N PRO A 105 -12.36 -10.36 -18.14
CA PRO A 105 -11.37 -11.40 -17.91
C PRO A 105 -12.09 -12.67 -17.46
N ALA A 106 -11.63 -13.83 -17.95
CA ALA A 106 -12.20 -15.11 -17.59
C ALA A 106 -12.23 -15.25 -16.06
N PRO A 107 -13.28 -15.88 -15.48
CA PRO A 107 -13.35 -16.09 -14.04
C PRO A 107 -12.09 -16.79 -13.56
N LEU A 108 -11.49 -16.29 -12.48
CA LEU A 108 -10.26 -16.81 -11.91
C LEU A 108 -10.56 -17.73 -10.71
N MET A 109 -9.62 -18.61 -10.42
CA MET A 109 -9.65 -19.51 -9.29
C MET A 109 -8.43 -19.27 -8.41
N VAL A 110 -8.67 -18.96 -7.15
CA VAL A 110 -7.63 -18.91 -6.12
C VAL A 110 -7.46 -20.32 -5.54
N SER A 111 -6.22 -20.79 -5.48
CA SER A 111 -5.84 -22.10 -4.94
C SER A 111 -4.54 -21.99 -4.14
N VAL A 112 -4.26 -22.99 -3.31
CA VAL A 112 -3.02 -23.07 -2.54
C VAL A 112 -2.17 -24.20 -3.11
N GLY A 113 -1.00 -23.84 -3.62
CA GLY A 113 -0.01 -24.79 -4.12
C GLY A 113 0.80 -25.45 -3.01
N TYR A 114 1.74 -26.32 -3.40
CA TYR A 114 2.70 -26.92 -2.49
C TYR A 114 3.49 -25.86 -1.72
N GLY A 115 3.69 -26.06 -0.41
CA GLY A 115 4.40 -25.12 0.46
C GLY A 115 3.60 -23.89 0.88
N GLY A 116 2.28 -23.83 0.61
CA GLY A 116 1.43 -22.72 1.03
C GLY A 116 1.41 -21.52 0.07
N VAL A 117 2.03 -21.65 -1.10
CA VAL A 117 2.08 -20.59 -2.11
C VAL A 117 0.70 -20.37 -2.72
N VAL A 118 0.21 -19.13 -2.68
CA VAL A 118 -1.06 -18.76 -3.34
C VAL A 118 -0.88 -18.81 -4.86
N ARG A 119 -1.81 -19.47 -5.54
CA ARG A 119 -1.85 -19.55 -7.01
C ARG A 119 -3.21 -19.09 -7.49
N VAL A 120 -3.20 -18.20 -8.47
CA VAL A 120 -4.40 -17.74 -9.16
C VAL A 120 -4.30 -18.15 -10.62
N THR A 121 -5.30 -18.87 -11.11
CA THR A 121 -5.35 -19.37 -12.49
C THR A 121 -6.72 -19.11 -13.08
N GLU A 122 -6.86 -19.24 -14.41
CA GLU A 122 -8.18 -19.28 -15.02
C GLU A 122 -8.99 -20.47 -14.49
N LEU A 123 -10.27 -20.24 -14.20
CA LEU A 123 -11.19 -21.28 -13.74
C LEU A 123 -11.49 -22.30 -14.85
N ARG A 124 -11.39 -21.88 -16.12
CA ARG A 124 -11.59 -22.72 -17.30
C ARG A 124 -10.33 -22.71 -18.14
N CYS A 125 -9.81 -23.88 -18.47
CA CYS A 125 -8.75 -23.99 -19.46
C CYS A 125 -9.31 -23.65 -20.85
N THR A 126 -8.75 -22.63 -21.48
CA THR A 126 -8.98 -22.28 -22.88
C THR A 126 -7.78 -22.76 -23.71
N PRO A 127 -7.98 -23.09 -25.01
CA PRO A 127 -6.87 -23.44 -25.90
C PRO A 127 -6.04 -22.21 -26.31
N GLU A 128 -6.58 -21.01 -26.12
CA GLU A 128 -5.90 -19.75 -26.41
C GLU A 128 -5.07 -19.31 -25.20
N PRO A 129 -3.87 -18.72 -25.40
CA PRO A 129 -3.09 -18.18 -24.29
C PRO A 129 -3.83 -17.01 -23.63
N ALA A 130 -3.72 -16.92 -22.30
CA ALA A 130 -4.26 -15.81 -21.54
C ALA A 130 -3.78 -14.45 -22.09
N SER A 131 -4.70 -13.49 -22.19
CA SER A 131 -4.37 -12.10 -22.50
C SER A 131 -3.49 -11.50 -21.40
N GLN A 132 -2.81 -10.41 -21.72
CA GLN A 132 -1.96 -9.74 -20.72
C GLN A 132 -2.77 -9.25 -19.52
N ARG A 133 -3.93 -8.61 -19.75
CA ARG A 133 -4.87 -8.22 -18.68
C ARG A 133 -5.18 -9.39 -17.73
N THR A 134 -5.46 -10.57 -18.26
CA THR A 134 -5.75 -11.75 -17.43
C THR A 134 -4.53 -12.17 -16.59
N LYS A 135 -3.32 -12.13 -17.17
CA LYS A 135 -2.07 -12.43 -16.44
C LYS A 135 -1.81 -11.41 -15.33
N ASP A 136 -2.00 -10.12 -15.60
CA ASP A 136 -1.82 -9.05 -14.61
C ASP A 136 -2.78 -9.23 -13.43
N LEU A 137 -4.04 -9.58 -13.71
CA LEU A 137 -5.03 -9.88 -12.67
C LEU A 137 -4.67 -11.11 -11.85
N MET A 138 -4.23 -12.20 -12.49
CA MET A 138 -3.76 -13.39 -11.77
C MET A 138 -2.61 -13.04 -10.83
N GLN A 139 -1.64 -12.27 -11.32
CA GLN A 139 -0.48 -11.85 -10.54
C GLN A 139 -0.89 -10.95 -9.37
N TRP A 140 -1.70 -9.92 -9.63
CA TRP A 140 -2.18 -9.00 -8.59
C TRP A 140 -2.94 -9.75 -7.49
N TYR A 141 -3.92 -10.60 -7.83
CA TYR A 141 -4.64 -11.37 -6.81
C TYR A 141 -3.71 -12.32 -6.05
N ALA A 142 -2.74 -12.95 -6.72
CA ALA A 142 -1.79 -13.84 -6.07
C ALA A 142 -0.91 -13.08 -5.06
N ASP A 143 -0.38 -11.92 -5.46
CA ASP A 143 0.49 -11.10 -4.63
C ASP A 143 -0.26 -10.48 -3.45
N THR A 144 -1.45 -9.89 -3.70
CA THR A 144 -2.27 -9.28 -2.65
C THR A 144 -2.69 -10.31 -1.61
N ILE A 145 -3.17 -11.49 -2.02
CA ILE A 145 -3.58 -12.54 -1.09
C ILE A 145 -2.36 -13.12 -0.36
N THR A 146 -1.21 -13.28 -1.04
CA THR A 146 0.04 -13.69 -0.39
C THR A 146 0.47 -12.69 0.69
N GLY A 147 0.37 -11.39 0.40
CA GLY A 147 0.62 -10.31 1.35
C GLY A 147 -0.28 -10.39 2.58
N LEU A 148 -1.58 -10.60 2.40
CA LEU A 148 -2.54 -10.77 3.50
C LEU A 148 -2.25 -12.01 4.35
N VAL A 149 -1.83 -13.13 3.73
CA VAL A 149 -1.42 -14.34 4.47
C VAL A 149 -0.13 -14.09 5.26
N ALA A 150 0.83 -13.36 4.68
CA ALA A 150 2.04 -12.95 5.40
C ALA A 150 1.70 -12.01 6.58
N HIS A 151 0.73 -11.10 6.39
CA HIS A 151 0.22 -10.24 7.47
C HIS A 151 -0.34 -11.08 8.62
N ALA A 152 -1.18 -12.08 8.33
CA ALA A 152 -1.70 -12.97 9.36
C ALA A 152 -0.59 -13.70 10.15
N ALA A 153 0.50 -14.10 9.48
CA ALA A 153 1.66 -14.70 10.14
C ALA A 153 2.43 -13.70 11.03
N GLU A 154 2.49 -12.43 10.62
CA GLU A 154 3.08 -11.36 11.43
C GLU A 154 2.26 -11.10 12.71
N ILE A 155 0.92 -11.10 12.61
CA ILE A 155 0.02 -10.98 13.78
C ILE A 155 0.20 -12.17 14.73
N ASP A 156 0.24 -13.39 14.22
CA ASP A 156 0.50 -14.59 15.04
C ASP A 156 1.87 -14.51 15.77
N GLY A 157 2.91 -14.07 15.06
CA GLY A 157 4.23 -13.85 15.62
C GLY A 157 4.26 -12.76 16.69
N ALA A 158 3.58 -11.63 16.46
CA ALA A 158 3.46 -10.52 17.41
C ALA A 158 2.69 -10.96 18.67
N THR A 159 1.57 -11.64 18.48
CA THR A 159 0.74 -12.19 19.56
C THR A 159 1.54 -13.17 20.41
N THR A 160 2.31 -14.06 19.79
CA THR A 160 3.17 -15.01 20.51
C THR A 160 4.22 -14.31 21.37
N ARG A 161 4.84 -13.23 20.86
CA ARG A 161 5.84 -12.45 21.62
C ARG A 161 5.19 -11.69 22.77
N ALA A 162 4.09 -11.00 22.50
CA ALA A 162 3.34 -10.24 23.49
C ALA A 162 2.85 -11.14 24.62
N LEU A 163 2.22 -12.29 24.31
CA LEU A 163 1.77 -13.25 25.34
C LEU A 163 2.92 -13.79 26.21
N LYS A 164 4.07 -14.11 25.61
CA LYS A 164 5.26 -14.54 26.36
C LYS A 164 5.78 -13.43 27.27
N ALA A 165 5.75 -12.18 26.80
CA ALA A 165 6.16 -11.03 27.60
C ALA A 165 5.16 -10.77 28.74
N SER A 166 3.85 -10.81 28.48
CA SER A 166 2.79 -10.64 29.47
C SER A 166 2.86 -11.67 30.58
N HIS A 167 3.05 -12.95 30.23
CA HIS A 167 3.19 -14.02 31.22
C HIS A 167 4.54 -13.99 31.94
N GLY A 168 5.60 -13.59 31.23
CA GLY A 168 6.96 -13.70 31.74
C GLY A 168 7.48 -15.15 31.67
N GLY A 169 8.54 -15.42 32.45
CA GLY A 169 9.26 -16.70 32.43
C GLY A 169 9.16 -17.51 33.72
N ASP A 170 8.44 -17.01 34.73
CA ASP A 170 8.29 -17.67 36.03
C ASP A 170 6.91 -18.34 36.13
N PRO A 171 6.82 -19.68 36.23
CA PRO A 171 5.53 -20.36 36.32
C PRO A 171 4.78 -20.12 37.65
N LEU A 172 5.44 -19.51 38.64
CA LEU A 172 4.88 -19.26 39.97
C LEU A 172 4.70 -17.78 40.30
N ASN A 173 5.06 -16.88 39.38
CA ASN A 173 4.93 -15.45 39.58
C ASN A 173 4.30 -14.81 38.35
N ALA A 174 3.36 -13.90 38.56
CA ALA A 174 2.69 -13.20 37.48
C ALA A 174 3.70 -12.35 36.69
N GLY A 175 3.49 -12.28 35.37
CA GLY A 175 4.31 -11.42 34.53
C GLY A 175 4.02 -9.94 34.77
N HIS A 176 4.99 -9.09 34.42
CA HIS A 176 4.93 -7.65 34.70
C HIS A 176 4.89 -6.77 33.44
N ALA A 177 4.98 -7.37 32.24
CA ALA A 177 4.74 -6.62 31.03
C ALA A 177 3.25 -6.38 30.87
N ALA A 178 2.86 -5.12 30.73
CA ALA A 178 1.48 -4.72 30.49
C ALA A 178 1.32 -4.28 29.04
N TYR A 179 0.45 -4.97 28.32
CA TYR A 179 0.03 -4.60 26.97
C TYR A 179 -1.40 -4.08 26.98
N THR A 180 -1.60 -2.96 26.30
CA THR A 180 -2.91 -2.38 26.02
C THR A 180 -3.35 -2.61 24.58
N SER A 181 -2.40 -2.88 23.68
CA SER A 181 -2.65 -3.31 22.29
C SER A 181 -1.48 -4.12 21.72
N LEU A 182 -1.62 -4.65 20.50
CA LEU A 182 -0.47 -5.23 19.78
C LEU A 182 0.58 -4.19 19.35
N ASP A 183 0.23 -2.89 19.35
CA ASP A 183 1.13 -1.81 18.94
C ASP A 183 2.43 -1.80 19.77
N GLU A 184 2.38 -2.17 21.05
CA GLU A 184 3.54 -2.16 21.94
C GLU A 184 4.61 -3.20 21.52
N ASP A 185 4.26 -4.24 20.75
CA ASP A 185 5.22 -5.14 20.08
C ASP A 185 5.58 -4.68 18.66
N GLN A 186 4.59 -4.18 17.91
CA GLN A 186 4.73 -3.88 16.48
C GLN A 186 5.40 -2.55 16.19
N LEU A 187 5.12 -1.50 16.96
CA LEU A 187 5.63 -0.15 16.72
C LEU A 187 7.16 -0.06 16.78
N PRO A 188 7.87 -0.66 17.78
CA PRO A 188 9.34 -0.66 17.79
C PRO A 188 9.94 -1.34 16.55
N ARG A 189 9.30 -2.39 16.05
CA ARG A 189 9.72 -3.09 14.83
C ARG A 189 9.50 -2.22 13.60
N ALA A 190 8.35 -1.58 13.49
CA ALA A 190 8.05 -0.64 12.40
C ALA A 190 9.03 0.54 12.40
N MET A 191 9.38 1.09 13.57
CA MET A 191 10.40 2.14 13.72
C MET A 191 11.77 1.69 13.18
N ASN A 192 12.19 0.46 13.49
CA ASN A 192 13.46 -0.08 13.02
C ASN A 192 13.47 -0.29 11.50
N LEU A 193 12.39 -0.84 10.93
CA LEU A 193 12.27 -1.02 9.48
C LEU A 193 12.20 0.31 8.75
N ALA A 194 11.43 1.27 9.28
CA ALA A 194 11.35 2.62 8.74
C ALA A 194 12.73 3.27 8.67
N SER A 195 13.58 3.11 9.70
CA SER A 195 14.92 3.71 9.73
C SER A 195 15.87 3.29 8.60
N LEU A 196 15.54 2.23 7.86
CA LEU A 196 16.28 1.81 6.68
C LEU A 196 16.02 2.74 5.48
N GLY A 197 14.88 3.43 5.46
CA GLY A 197 14.45 4.30 4.36
C GLY A 197 14.56 3.62 2.99
N GLY A 198 15.14 4.33 2.02
CA GLY A 198 15.38 3.79 0.68
C GLY A 198 16.37 2.61 0.60
N LYS A 199 17.04 2.24 1.70
CA LYS A 199 17.93 1.06 1.78
C LYS A 199 17.21 -0.22 2.17
N ALA A 200 15.93 -0.14 2.54
CA ALA A 200 15.13 -1.33 2.83
C ALA A 200 15.06 -2.25 1.60
N THR A 201 15.14 -3.55 1.81
CA THR A 201 14.89 -4.57 0.76
C THR A 201 13.40 -4.73 0.49
N ASP A 202 13.02 -5.36 -0.62
CA ASP A 202 11.59 -5.62 -0.93
C ASP A 202 10.84 -6.35 0.19
N PRO A 203 11.38 -7.43 0.80
CA PRO A 203 10.71 -8.08 1.92
C PRO A 203 10.52 -7.15 3.14
N GLN A 204 11.52 -6.31 3.43
CA GLN A 204 11.47 -5.35 4.54
C GLN A 204 10.46 -4.24 4.29
N ARG A 205 10.36 -3.72 3.05
CA ARG A 205 9.31 -2.78 2.66
C ARG A 205 7.92 -3.41 2.79
N GLY A 206 7.78 -4.66 2.38
CA GLY A 206 6.55 -5.43 2.53
C GLY A 206 6.13 -5.59 4.00
N GLU A 207 7.06 -5.98 4.89
CA GLU A 207 6.80 -6.08 6.34
C GLU A 207 6.44 -4.71 6.93
N LEU A 208 7.15 -3.64 6.54
CA LEU A 208 6.86 -2.28 7.00
C LEU A 208 5.44 -1.83 6.61
N ARG A 209 4.99 -2.10 5.38
CA ARG A 209 3.63 -1.75 4.94
C ARG A 209 2.55 -2.50 5.73
N ARG A 210 2.73 -3.79 5.98
CA ARG A 210 1.79 -4.58 6.79
C ARG A 210 1.74 -4.12 8.24
N LEU A 211 2.89 -3.84 8.84
CA LEU A 211 2.93 -3.22 10.17
C LEU A 211 2.24 -1.86 10.17
N TRP A 212 2.45 -1.03 9.16
CA TRP A 212 1.76 0.26 9.03
C TRP A 212 0.23 0.10 8.95
N GLU A 213 -0.27 -0.88 8.22
CA GLU A 213 -1.70 -1.21 8.15
C GLU A 213 -2.26 -1.72 9.50
N SER A 214 -1.48 -2.53 10.21
CA SER A 214 -1.84 -3.13 11.51
C SER A 214 -1.89 -2.10 12.64
N LEU A 215 -0.91 -1.20 12.69
CA LEU A 215 -0.77 -0.22 13.77
C LEU A 215 -2.01 0.64 13.92
N SER A 216 -2.38 0.92 15.18
CA SER A 216 -3.47 1.85 15.48
C SER A 216 -3.17 3.25 14.92
N PRO A 217 -4.20 4.09 14.68
CA PRO A 217 -4.00 5.46 14.21
C PRO A 217 -3.05 6.29 15.07
N THR A 218 -3.02 6.05 16.38
CA THR A 218 -2.14 6.77 17.31
C THR A 218 -0.70 6.29 17.18
N ALA A 219 -0.46 4.97 17.10
CA ALA A 219 0.86 4.40 16.90
C ALA A 219 1.43 4.75 15.51
N ARG A 220 0.60 4.77 14.47
CA ARG A 220 0.96 5.35 13.17
C ARG A 220 1.30 6.83 13.27
N GLY A 221 0.56 7.60 14.06
CA GLY A 221 0.87 9.01 14.32
C GLY A 221 2.27 9.18 14.91
N GLU A 222 2.63 8.38 15.91
CA GLU A 222 3.97 8.36 16.50
C GLU A 222 5.05 7.99 15.47
N LEU A 223 4.84 6.90 14.72
CA LEU A 223 5.76 6.45 13.67
C LEU A 223 5.95 7.51 12.59
N TRP A 224 4.87 8.10 12.11
CA TRP A 224 4.88 9.13 11.08
C TRP A 224 5.64 10.38 11.55
N MET A 225 5.33 10.91 12.73
CA MET A 225 6.01 12.08 13.27
C MET A 225 7.51 11.83 13.49
N ALA A 226 7.89 10.60 13.84
CA ALA A 226 9.28 10.25 14.11
C ALA A 226 10.10 9.94 12.85
N ARG A 227 9.47 9.42 11.78
CA ARG A 227 10.16 8.80 10.63
C ARG A 227 9.54 9.11 9.26
N ARG A 228 8.74 10.18 9.13
CA ARG A 228 8.05 10.55 7.87
C ARG A 228 8.94 10.38 6.63
N ASP A 229 10.08 11.05 6.60
CA ASP A 229 10.92 11.07 5.39
C ASP A 229 11.52 9.70 5.08
N ASP A 230 11.85 8.90 6.09
CA ASP A 230 12.33 7.53 5.89
C ASP A 230 11.19 6.61 5.41
N LEU A 231 9.97 6.76 5.93
CA LEU A 231 8.79 6.02 5.46
C LEU A 231 8.50 6.33 3.98
N LEU A 232 8.57 7.61 3.60
CA LEU A 232 8.41 8.03 2.21
C LEU A 232 9.52 7.46 1.33
N ALA A 233 10.78 7.52 1.78
CA ALA A 233 11.91 6.94 1.06
C ALA A 233 11.83 5.40 0.94
N ALA A 234 11.18 4.73 1.89
CA ALA A 234 10.89 3.30 1.84
C ALA A 234 9.69 2.95 0.94
N GLY A 235 9.08 3.92 0.24
CA GLY A 235 7.95 3.70 -0.65
C GLY A 235 6.66 3.36 0.10
N LEU A 236 6.43 3.94 1.29
CA LEU A 236 5.20 3.69 2.04
C LEU A 236 3.93 4.07 1.25
N LEU A 237 4.03 5.09 0.38
CA LEU A 237 2.92 5.55 -0.45
C LEU A 237 2.83 4.84 -1.80
N ASP A 238 3.63 3.78 -2.05
CA ASP A 238 3.46 3.00 -3.28
C ASP A 238 2.03 2.44 -3.33
N PRO A 239 1.33 2.58 -4.46
CA PRO A 239 -0.09 2.26 -4.53
C PRO A 239 -0.34 0.75 -4.52
N THR A 240 -1.46 0.36 -3.92
CA THR A 240 -1.90 -1.04 -3.80
C THR A 240 -3.07 -1.38 -4.73
N VAL A 241 -3.64 -0.37 -5.38
CA VAL A 241 -4.72 -0.54 -6.36
C VAL A 241 -4.36 -1.56 -7.45
N LYS A 242 -5.40 -2.20 -7.98
CA LYS A 242 -5.28 -3.15 -9.08
C LYS A 242 -4.66 -2.50 -10.31
N ARG A 243 -3.54 -3.07 -10.77
CA ARG A 243 -2.86 -2.71 -12.02
C ARG A 243 -3.04 -3.85 -13.00
N ALA A 244 -3.82 -3.61 -14.06
CA ALA A 244 -4.10 -4.60 -15.09
C ALA A 244 -4.34 -3.90 -16.42
N ALA A 245 -3.84 -4.49 -17.51
CA ALA A 245 -3.98 -3.92 -18.85
C ALA A 245 -5.43 -3.52 -19.13
N PRO A 246 -5.68 -2.36 -19.78
CA PRO A 246 -7.03 -1.89 -20.05
C PRO A 246 -7.82 -2.88 -20.91
N ASP A 247 -7.14 -3.57 -21.81
CA ASP A 247 -7.72 -4.52 -22.76
C ASP A 247 -6.76 -5.72 -23.00
N ALA A 248 -7.04 -6.52 -24.04
CA ALA A 248 -6.26 -7.71 -24.35
C ALA A 248 -4.91 -7.45 -25.07
N GLY A 249 -4.67 -6.21 -25.50
CA GLY A 249 -3.53 -5.78 -26.31
C GLY A 249 -3.51 -6.38 -27.71
N SER A 250 -2.34 -6.35 -28.34
CA SER A 250 -2.11 -6.94 -29.66
C SER A 250 -2.22 -8.47 -29.69
N GLY A 251 -2.17 -9.11 -28.52
CA GLY A 251 -2.07 -10.56 -28.35
C GLY A 251 -0.66 -10.99 -27.93
N PRO A 252 -0.33 -12.29 -28.03
CA PRO A 252 0.99 -12.79 -27.63
C PRO A 252 2.15 -12.20 -28.46
N TYR A 253 3.26 -11.92 -27.78
CA TYR A 253 4.51 -11.44 -28.37
C TYR A 253 5.22 -12.53 -29.19
N ASP A 254 5.80 -12.15 -30.33
CA ASP A 254 6.68 -12.99 -31.17
C ASP A 254 6.13 -14.39 -31.51
N VAL A 255 4.86 -14.47 -31.87
CA VAL A 255 4.20 -15.73 -32.26
C VAL A 255 4.04 -15.89 -33.78
N LYS A 256 4.43 -14.89 -34.57
CA LYS A 256 4.39 -14.88 -36.03
C LYS A 256 5.73 -14.42 -36.59
N SER A 257 6.03 -14.80 -37.83
CA SER A 257 7.22 -14.30 -38.52
C SER A 257 6.95 -12.96 -39.21
N PRO A 258 7.87 -11.98 -39.14
CA PRO A 258 7.69 -10.69 -39.79
C PRO A 258 7.87 -10.77 -41.30
N GLY A 259 6.91 -10.21 -42.04
CA GLY A 259 7.00 -10.00 -43.48
C GLY A 259 7.81 -8.75 -43.86
N PHE A 260 8.02 -8.56 -45.17
CA PHE A 260 8.71 -7.37 -45.68
C PHE A 260 7.99 -6.06 -45.30
N LYS A 261 6.66 -6.06 -45.36
CA LYS A 261 5.84 -4.90 -44.99
C LYS A 261 6.05 -4.52 -43.52
N ASP A 262 6.06 -5.49 -42.61
CA ASP A 262 6.22 -5.24 -41.18
C ASP A 262 7.60 -4.63 -40.87
N ARG A 263 8.66 -5.14 -41.51
CA ARG A 263 10.01 -4.58 -41.40
C ARG A 263 10.10 -3.16 -41.96
N TRP A 264 9.44 -2.90 -43.09
CA TRP A 264 9.39 -1.55 -43.67
C TRP A 264 8.60 -0.58 -42.77
N THR A 265 7.49 -1.02 -42.18
CA THR A 265 6.73 -0.24 -41.19
C THR A 265 7.61 0.11 -39.99
N ARG A 266 8.40 -0.83 -39.46
CA ARG A 266 9.35 -0.55 -38.37
C ARG A 266 10.36 0.54 -38.74
N GLU A 267 10.99 0.45 -39.92
CA GLU A 267 11.95 1.48 -40.36
C GLU A 267 11.27 2.84 -40.59
N LYS A 268 10.04 2.85 -41.10
CA LYS A 268 9.23 4.08 -41.19
C LYS A 268 8.97 4.69 -39.81
N MET A 269 8.66 3.86 -38.80
CA MET A 269 8.43 4.35 -37.44
C MET A 269 9.69 4.94 -36.81
N LYS A 270 10.87 4.35 -37.04
CA LYS A 270 12.13 4.95 -36.59
C LYS A 270 12.36 6.34 -37.18
N MET A 271 12.06 6.54 -38.47
CA MET A 271 12.14 7.87 -39.09
C MET A 271 11.13 8.86 -38.48
N ILE A 272 9.93 8.39 -38.10
CA ILE A 272 8.94 9.20 -37.39
C ILE A 272 9.46 9.62 -36.01
N VAL A 273 10.06 8.69 -35.25
CA VAL A 273 10.68 8.96 -33.94
C VAL A 273 11.74 10.05 -34.06
N GLU A 274 12.69 9.87 -34.98
CA GLU A 274 13.76 10.86 -35.20
C GLU A 274 13.20 12.24 -35.56
N GLY A 275 12.14 12.30 -36.39
CA GLY A 275 11.49 13.56 -36.75
C GLY A 275 10.66 14.19 -35.63
N ALA A 276 10.05 13.38 -34.77
CA ALA A 276 9.21 13.81 -33.66
C ALA A 276 10.01 14.50 -32.55
N ASP A 277 11.25 14.05 -32.29
CA ASP A 277 12.19 14.74 -31.40
C ASP A 277 12.49 16.18 -31.84
N PHE A 278 12.61 16.43 -33.16
CA PHE A 278 12.79 17.79 -33.66
C PHE A 278 11.50 18.63 -33.64
N GLY A 279 10.34 17.99 -33.44
CA GLY A 279 9.02 18.61 -33.45
C GLY A 279 8.44 18.94 -32.08
N GLY A 280 9.20 18.74 -30.99
CA GLY A 280 8.74 18.94 -29.61
C GLY A 280 7.81 17.83 -29.10
N LEU A 281 7.89 16.63 -29.68
CA LEU A 281 7.14 15.43 -29.29
C LEU A 281 8.05 14.42 -28.55
N ASP A 282 8.98 14.93 -27.75
CA ASP A 282 10.07 14.15 -27.16
C ASP A 282 9.58 12.96 -26.30
N ASN A 283 8.45 13.10 -25.60
CA ASN A 283 7.89 12.00 -24.81
C ASN A 283 7.28 10.94 -25.73
N ALA A 284 6.54 11.36 -26.76
CA ALA A 284 5.95 10.43 -27.73
C ALA A 284 7.04 9.66 -28.49
N SER A 285 8.13 10.35 -28.88
CA SER A 285 9.30 9.73 -29.46
C SER A 285 9.96 8.73 -28.52
N LEU A 286 10.16 9.08 -27.24
CA LEU A 286 10.76 8.18 -26.25
C LEU A 286 9.95 6.89 -26.11
N HIS A 287 8.62 6.99 -25.97
CA HIS A 287 7.74 5.84 -25.80
C HIS A 287 7.72 4.96 -27.06
N MET A 288 7.68 5.59 -28.24
CA MET A 288 7.75 4.87 -29.50
C MET A 288 9.11 4.22 -29.73
N ALA A 289 10.21 4.89 -29.40
CA ALA A 289 11.55 4.32 -29.48
C ALA A 289 11.65 3.07 -28.59
N HIS A 290 11.18 3.17 -27.35
CA HIS A 290 11.12 2.05 -26.40
C HIS A 290 10.32 0.87 -26.95
N TYR A 291 9.14 1.14 -27.54
CA TYR A 291 8.35 0.12 -28.22
C TYR A 291 9.16 -0.61 -29.31
N LEU A 292 9.89 0.13 -30.15
CA LEU A 292 10.66 -0.39 -31.29
C LEU A 292 12.00 -1.05 -30.89
N ASP A 293 12.52 -0.74 -29.70
CA ASP A 293 13.71 -1.35 -29.09
C ASP A 293 13.42 -2.77 -28.59
N ASN A 294 12.14 -3.09 -28.36
CA ASN A 294 11.64 -4.46 -28.32
C ASN A 294 12.18 -5.31 -27.13
N ASP A 295 12.36 -4.68 -25.97
CA ASP A 295 12.69 -5.37 -24.70
C ASP A 295 11.44 -5.67 -23.85
N GLY A 296 10.41 -4.81 -23.93
CA GLY A 296 9.21 -4.89 -23.11
C GLY A 296 9.40 -4.45 -21.67
N ASP A 297 10.52 -3.83 -21.33
CA ASP A 297 10.82 -3.39 -19.96
C ASP A 297 9.86 -2.26 -19.55
N PRO A 298 9.41 -2.20 -18.27
CA PRO A 298 8.52 -1.13 -17.84
C PRO A 298 9.15 0.26 -17.98
N LEU A 299 8.37 1.21 -18.48
CA LEU A 299 8.80 2.61 -18.63
C LEU A 299 8.27 3.47 -17.47
N LYS A 300 9.15 4.28 -16.88
CA LYS A 300 8.78 5.19 -15.78
C LYS A 300 8.14 6.48 -16.32
N LEU A 301 6.93 6.81 -15.84
CA LEU A 301 6.22 8.03 -16.20
C LEU A 301 6.60 9.20 -15.25
N PRO A 302 6.96 10.38 -15.78
CA PRO A 302 7.28 11.56 -14.97
C PRO A 302 6.00 12.31 -14.59
N VAL A 303 5.28 11.83 -13.56
CA VAL A 303 3.92 12.32 -13.22
C VAL A 303 3.87 13.82 -12.90
N ASP A 304 4.87 14.38 -12.22
CA ASP A 304 4.95 15.85 -12.01
C ASP A 304 5.02 16.62 -13.33
N LYS A 305 5.81 16.12 -14.30
CA LYS A 305 5.88 16.71 -15.64
C LYS A 305 4.54 16.58 -16.37
N MET A 306 3.88 15.43 -16.28
CA MET A 306 2.57 15.22 -16.90
C MET A 306 1.55 16.24 -16.39
N MET A 307 1.49 16.46 -15.07
CA MET A 307 0.63 17.48 -14.46
C MET A 307 1.08 18.91 -14.82
N SER A 308 2.38 19.16 -14.94
CA SER A 308 2.89 20.48 -15.33
C SER A 308 2.56 20.85 -16.79
N ASP A 309 2.65 19.86 -17.69
CA ASP A 309 2.44 20.05 -19.13
C ASP A 309 0.94 20.11 -19.48
N ASP A 310 0.10 19.25 -18.88
CA ASP A 310 -1.33 19.17 -19.15
C ASP A 310 -2.18 19.63 -17.94
N LYS A 311 -2.81 20.80 -18.09
CA LYS A 311 -3.64 21.43 -17.04
C LYS A 311 -4.95 20.71 -16.77
N ASP A 312 -5.48 19.96 -17.74
CA ASP A 312 -6.68 19.16 -17.53
C ASP A 312 -6.33 17.94 -16.67
N PHE A 313 -5.13 17.36 -16.83
CA PHE A 313 -4.62 16.30 -15.97
C PHE A 313 -4.30 16.79 -14.55
N GLU A 314 -3.68 17.96 -14.40
CA GLU A 314 -3.50 18.61 -13.08
C GLU A 314 -4.84 18.82 -12.37
N ALA A 315 -5.85 19.35 -13.09
CA ALA A 315 -7.17 19.59 -12.55
C ALA A 315 -7.90 18.29 -12.16
N HIS A 316 -7.71 17.22 -12.94
CA HIS A 316 -8.25 15.88 -12.65
C HIS A 316 -7.76 15.38 -11.28
N ILE A 317 -6.44 15.37 -11.06
CA ILE A 317 -5.84 14.98 -9.78
C ILE A 317 -6.27 15.92 -8.65
N GLY A 318 -6.23 17.23 -8.89
CA GLY A 318 -6.61 18.23 -7.90
C GLY A 318 -8.05 18.08 -7.42
N LYS A 319 -8.97 17.78 -8.34
CA LYS A 319 -10.38 17.50 -8.01
C LYS A 319 -10.50 16.27 -7.12
N THR A 320 -9.82 15.17 -7.45
CA THR A 320 -9.81 13.96 -6.62
C THR A 320 -9.32 14.25 -5.20
N VAL A 321 -8.24 15.01 -5.04
CA VAL A 321 -7.68 15.39 -3.73
C VAL A 321 -8.66 16.22 -2.93
N VAL A 322 -9.33 17.20 -3.54
CA VAL A 322 -10.30 18.07 -2.85
C VAL A 322 -11.55 17.29 -2.43
N GLU A 323 -12.12 16.50 -3.32
CA GLU A 323 -13.35 15.75 -3.05
C GLU A 323 -13.14 14.67 -1.98
N GLN A 324 -12.04 13.90 -2.07
CA GLN A 324 -11.74 12.86 -1.08
C GLN A 324 -11.16 13.44 0.22
N GLY A 325 -10.44 14.55 0.14
CA GLY A 325 -9.86 15.24 1.29
C GLY A 325 -10.89 15.64 2.33
N ALA A 326 -12.11 16.00 1.93
CA ALA A 326 -13.21 16.29 2.86
C ALA A 326 -13.61 15.06 3.71
N VAL A 327 -13.71 13.88 3.07
CA VAL A 327 -14.06 12.62 3.74
C VAL A 327 -12.93 12.18 4.67
N TRP A 328 -11.68 12.21 4.18
CA TRP A 328 -10.53 11.80 4.98
C TRP A 328 -10.30 12.72 6.18
N ARG A 329 -10.53 14.03 6.00
CA ARG A 329 -10.48 15.00 7.10
C ARG A 329 -11.48 14.67 8.20
N GLU A 330 -12.73 14.37 7.85
CA GLU A 330 -13.76 14.03 8.82
C GLU A 330 -13.39 12.78 9.63
N GLN A 331 -12.96 11.72 8.95
CA GLN A 331 -12.51 10.47 9.57
C GLN A 331 -11.33 10.70 10.52
N ALA A 332 -10.33 11.47 10.09
CA ALA A 332 -9.15 11.74 10.90
C ALA A 332 -9.47 12.60 12.14
N LEU A 333 -10.37 13.60 12.00
CA LEU A 333 -10.84 14.42 13.13
C LEU A 333 -11.73 13.63 14.11
N GLU A 334 -12.52 12.67 13.62
CA GLU A 334 -13.27 11.75 14.48
C GLU A 334 -12.35 10.89 15.31
N GLU A 335 -11.34 10.29 14.67
CA GLU A 335 -10.36 9.45 15.35
C GLU A 335 -9.53 10.25 16.38
N PHE A 336 -9.11 11.46 16.01
CA PHE A 336 -8.44 12.40 16.92
C PHE A 336 -9.31 12.77 18.13
N ARG A 337 -10.62 12.95 17.96
CA ARG A 337 -11.52 13.18 19.12
C ARG A 337 -11.69 11.93 19.96
N ARG A 338 -11.86 10.77 19.33
CA ARG A 338 -12.07 9.47 19.98
C ARG A 338 -10.88 9.08 20.86
N ASN A 339 -9.65 9.40 20.45
CA ASN A 339 -8.45 9.03 21.17
C ASN A 339 -8.01 10.05 22.24
N GLY A 340 -8.81 11.09 22.51
CA GLY A 340 -8.53 12.11 23.51
C GLY A 340 -7.66 13.29 23.02
N GLY A 341 -7.60 13.54 21.71
CA GLY A 341 -6.83 14.64 21.13
C GLY A 341 -5.34 14.33 20.96
N ARG A 342 -4.96 13.05 20.91
CA ARG A 342 -3.59 12.63 20.65
C ARG A 342 -3.33 12.58 19.15
N PRO A 343 -2.10 12.86 18.68
CA PRO A 343 -1.76 12.78 17.27
C PRO A 343 -2.18 11.46 16.62
N VAL A 344 -2.70 11.53 15.40
CA VAL A 344 -3.08 10.35 14.60
C VAL A 344 -2.61 10.48 13.16
N ALA A 345 -2.35 9.35 12.53
CA ALA A 345 -2.09 9.26 11.09
C ALA A 345 -2.99 8.19 10.44
N ILE A 346 -3.70 8.56 9.38
CA ILE A 346 -4.64 7.73 8.64
C ILE A 346 -4.13 7.55 7.20
N PRO A 347 -3.75 6.33 6.76
CA PRO A 347 -3.45 6.09 5.37
C PRO A 347 -4.72 6.19 4.53
N VAL A 348 -4.55 6.74 3.34
CA VAL A 348 -5.64 6.96 2.39
C VAL A 348 -5.18 6.55 1.00
N GLU A 349 -6.06 5.89 0.26
CA GLU A 349 -5.84 5.55 -1.13
C GLU A 349 -7.19 5.60 -1.87
N THR A 350 -7.22 6.25 -3.04
CA THR A 350 -8.38 6.22 -3.92
C THR A 350 -8.36 5.00 -4.82
N GLY A 351 -9.52 4.60 -5.33
CA GLY A 351 -9.57 3.70 -6.48
C GLY A 351 -8.94 4.34 -7.73
N ASN A 352 -8.75 3.52 -8.76
CA ASN A 352 -8.34 4.02 -10.08
C ASN A 352 -9.44 4.87 -10.70
N ASP A 353 -9.03 5.98 -11.31
CA ASP A 353 -9.85 6.82 -12.16
C ASP A 353 -9.15 7.01 -13.52
N ASP A 354 -9.90 6.86 -14.60
CA ASP A 354 -9.38 6.92 -15.96
C ASP A 354 -9.28 8.39 -16.41
N PHE A 355 -8.18 8.75 -17.06
CA PHE A 355 -7.97 10.04 -17.70
C PHE A 355 -7.51 9.85 -19.14
N SER A 356 -7.94 10.73 -20.05
CA SER A 356 -7.48 10.72 -21.45
C SER A 356 -6.91 12.08 -21.82
N PHE A 357 -5.67 12.08 -22.28
CA PHE A 357 -5.03 13.26 -22.85
C PHE A 357 -5.75 13.61 -24.16
N ALA A 358 -5.93 14.89 -24.44
CA ALA A 358 -6.58 15.34 -25.67
C ALA A 358 -5.53 15.85 -26.66
N GLN A 359 -5.60 15.38 -27.90
CA GLN A 359 -4.62 15.73 -28.94
C GLN A 359 -4.53 17.24 -29.22
N ASP A 360 -5.63 17.97 -29.07
CA ASP A 360 -5.66 19.44 -29.25
C ASP A 360 -5.12 20.21 -28.04
N LYS A 361 -5.00 19.56 -26.88
CA LYS A 361 -4.46 20.12 -25.63
C LYS A 361 -2.98 19.85 -25.49
N ASP A 362 -2.59 18.58 -25.54
CA ASP A 362 -1.20 18.15 -25.47
C ASP A 362 -0.97 16.98 -26.44
N LYS A 363 -0.41 17.29 -27.61
CA LYS A 363 -0.06 16.27 -28.61
C LYS A 363 0.99 15.30 -28.10
N ASN A 364 1.92 15.76 -27.27
CA ASN A 364 3.04 14.97 -26.82
C ASN A 364 2.55 13.85 -25.89
N TRP A 365 1.77 14.19 -24.85
CA TRP A 365 1.18 13.20 -23.94
C TRP A 365 0.07 12.36 -24.59
N PHE A 366 -0.68 12.93 -25.53
CA PHE A 366 -1.65 12.17 -26.33
C PHE A 366 -0.99 11.02 -27.11
N TYR A 367 0.16 11.25 -27.75
CA TYR A 367 0.85 10.21 -28.50
C TYR A 367 1.75 9.31 -27.65
N ALA A 368 2.25 9.81 -26.51
CA ALA A 368 3.09 9.05 -25.59
C ALA A 368 2.27 8.03 -24.76
N VAL A 369 1.13 8.47 -24.23
CA VAL A 369 0.30 7.71 -23.28
C VAL A 369 -1.12 7.56 -23.80
N GLY A 370 -1.73 8.63 -24.31
CA GLY A 370 -3.11 8.63 -24.81
C GLY A 370 -4.13 8.64 -23.68
N SER A 371 -4.23 7.54 -22.93
CA SER A 371 -5.09 7.43 -21.75
C SER A 371 -4.33 6.76 -20.62
N THR A 372 -4.72 7.00 -19.38
CA THR A 372 -4.08 6.38 -18.23
C THR A 372 -5.06 6.18 -17.08
N ARG A 373 -4.76 5.22 -16.22
CA ARG A 373 -5.34 5.17 -14.88
C ARG A 373 -4.53 6.01 -13.93
N SER A 374 -5.23 6.64 -13.00
CA SER A 374 -4.64 7.45 -11.96
C SER A 374 -5.27 7.14 -10.60
N ASN A 375 -4.48 7.22 -9.53
CA ASN A 375 -4.99 7.15 -8.17
C ASN A 375 -4.15 8.02 -7.23
N VAL A 376 -4.71 8.43 -6.10
CA VAL A 376 -4.01 9.20 -5.07
C VAL A 376 -3.77 8.30 -3.86
N THR A 377 -2.55 8.32 -3.35
CA THR A 377 -2.15 7.68 -2.08
C THR A 377 -1.62 8.74 -1.14
N GLY A 378 -1.89 8.62 0.15
CA GLY A 378 -1.39 9.57 1.12
C GLY A 378 -1.58 9.16 2.58
N VAL A 379 -1.21 10.07 3.46
CA VAL A 379 -1.42 9.97 4.90
C VAL A 379 -2.02 11.28 5.39
N VAL A 380 -3.20 11.19 6.00
CA VAL A 380 -3.81 12.30 6.73
C VAL A 380 -3.34 12.27 8.17
N THR A 381 -2.65 13.33 8.59
CA THR A 381 -2.14 13.49 9.96
C THR A 381 -2.95 14.57 10.68
N VAL A 382 -3.37 14.29 11.91
CA VAL A 382 -3.96 15.30 12.81
C VAL A 382 -3.05 15.47 14.01
N VAL A 383 -2.62 16.71 14.26
CA VAL A 383 -1.82 17.09 15.42
C VAL A 383 -2.49 18.26 16.15
N PRO A 384 -2.44 18.32 17.49
CA PRO A 384 -2.88 19.51 18.22
C PRO A 384 -1.90 20.65 17.97
N ASP A 385 -2.43 21.84 17.70
CA ASP A 385 -1.66 23.08 17.66
C ASP A 385 -1.31 23.57 19.08
N VAL A 386 -0.65 24.73 19.17
CA VAL A 386 -0.24 25.34 20.45
C VAL A 386 -1.41 25.66 21.40
N ASN A 387 -2.63 25.73 20.87
CA ASN A 387 -3.86 25.99 21.64
C ASN A 387 -4.67 24.70 21.87
N GLY A 388 -4.15 23.54 21.46
CA GLY A 388 -4.84 22.26 21.52
C GLY A 388 -5.92 22.07 20.46
N GLN A 389 -6.02 22.95 19.46
CA GLN A 389 -6.94 22.79 18.33
C GLN A 389 -6.34 21.86 17.28
N PRO A 390 -7.14 21.05 16.58
CA PRO A 390 -6.62 20.13 15.58
C PRO A 390 -6.09 20.88 14.35
N SER A 391 -4.92 20.49 13.86
CA SER A 391 -4.40 20.82 12.54
C SER A 391 -4.36 19.55 11.70
N VAL A 392 -4.97 19.58 10.50
CA VAL A 392 -5.14 18.41 9.63
C VAL A 392 -4.31 18.60 8.37
N ARG A 393 -3.35 17.71 8.14
CA ARG A 393 -2.46 17.72 6.97
C ARG A 393 -2.63 16.45 6.16
N LEU A 394 -2.61 16.57 4.84
CA LEU A 394 -2.47 15.47 3.90
C LEU A 394 -1.07 15.52 3.27
N ASP A 395 -0.32 14.44 3.42
CA ASP A 395 0.87 14.15 2.63
C ASP A 395 0.49 13.13 1.55
N TYR A 396 0.52 13.51 0.27
CA TYR A 396 0.02 12.64 -0.81
C TYR A 396 0.91 12.63 -2.05
N GLN A 397 0.75 11.61 -2.87
CA GLN A 397 1.28 11.55 -4.23
C GLN A 397 0.19 11.11 -5.20
N ALA A 398 0.29 11.57 -6.44
CA ALA A 398 -0.50 11.06 -7.55
C ALA A 398 0.26 9.92 -8.21
N ASN A 399 -0.43 8.82 -8.50
CA ASN A 399 0.13 7.65 -9.15
C ASN A 399 -0.55 7.44 -10.49
N VAL A 400 0.22 6.96 -11.45
CA VAL A 400 -0.21 6.75 -12.83
C VAL A 400 0.23 5.37 -13.26
N TRP A 401 -0.65 4.65 -13.93
CA TRP A 401 -0.35 3.35 -14.52
C TRP A 401 -1.13 3.17 -15.82
N ASP A 402 -0.46 2.67 -16.84
CA ASP A 402 -1.08 2.20 -18.07
C ASP A 402 -0.20 1.14 -18.75
N ARG A 403 -0.68 0.53 -19.84
CA ARG A 403 0.12 -0.34 -20.68
C ARG A 403 0.17 0.22 -22.09
N TYR A 404 1.39 0.47 -22.58
CA TYR A 404 1.61 0.88 -23.96
C TYR A 404 1.30 -0.28 -24.91
N ASN A 405 0.08 -0.28 -25.46
CA ASN A 405 -0.43 -1.29 -26.37
C ASN A 405 -0.97 -0.65 -27.66
N TRP A 406 -1.12 -1.48 -28.70
CA TRP A 406 -1.71 -1.05 -29.97
C TRP A 406 -2.87 -1.98 -30.35
N ASP A 407 -4.07 -1.43 -30.48
CA ASP A 407 -5.22 -2.22 -30.94
C ASP A 407 -5.06 -2.64 -32.40
N LYS A 408 -5.68 -3.78 -32.74
CA LYS A 408 -5.56 -4.40 -34.07
C LYS A 408 -6.19 -3.59 -35.21
N ASP A 409 -7.01 -2.62 -34.87
CA ASP A 409 -7.73 -1.71 -35.74
C ASP A 409 -7.28 -0.24 -35.57
N LYS A 410 -6.26 0.03 -34.73
CA LYS A 410 -5.69 1.37 -34.58
C LYS A 410 -4.60 1.64 -35.61
N GLY A 411 -4.75 2.73 -36.35
CA GLY A 411 -3.71 3.36 -37.15
C GLY A 411 -3.32 4.71 -36.57
N VAL A 412 -2.20 5.27 -37.03
CA VAL A 412 -1.73 6.57 -36.53
C VAL A 412 -1.13 7.40 -37.66
N THR A 413 -1.36 8.71 -37.61
CA THR A 413 -0.66 9.67 -38.46
C THR A 413 0.12 10.61 -37.57
N ILE A 414 1.45 10.56 -37.68
CA ILE A 414 2.39 11.40 -36.92
C ILE A 414 3.22 12.18 -37.95
N LEU A 415 3.33 13.49 -37.77
CA LEU A 415 4.06 14.39 -38.68
C LEU A 415 3.69 14.22 -40.17
N GLY A 416 2.41 13.95 -40.47
CA GLY A 416 1.93 13.74 -41.84
C GLY A 416 2.30 12.38 -42.45
N MET A 417 3.02 11.53 -41.73
CA MET A 417 3.32 10.16 -42.12
C MET A 417 2.30 9.19 -41.51
N GLY A 418 1.40 8.67 -42.34
CA GLY A 418 0.37 7.72 -41.91
C GLY A 418 0.87 6.27 -41.84
N VAL A 419 0.54 5.58 -40.76
CA VAL A 419 0.74 4.14 -40.54
C VAL A 419 -0.65 3.51 -40.49
N PRO A 420 -0.97 2.58 -41.41
CA PRO A 420 -2.30 1.98 -41.48
C PRO A 420 -2.68 1.19 -40.23
N ASP A 421 -3.99 1.02 -40.08
CA ASP A 421 -4.61 0.28 -38.98
C ASP A 421 -4.00 -1.12 -38.78
N GLY A 422 -3.69 -1.44 -37.53
CA GLY A 422 -3.20 -2.75 -37.10
C GLY A 422 -1.75 -3.06 -37.48
N GLU A 423 -1.05 -2.19 -38.21
CA GLU A 423 0.36 -2.41 -38.55
C GLU A 423 1.27 -2.27 -37.32
N MET A 424 0.91 -1.39 -36.38
CA MET A 424 1.61 -1.29 -35.09
C MET A 424 1.44 -2.58 -34.28
N ALA A 425 0.21 -3.04 -34.09
CA ALA A 425 -0.10 -4.28 -33.38
C ALA A 425 0.61 -5.52 -33.96
N LYS A 426 0.78 -5.57 -35.29
CA LYS A 426 1.52 -6.66 -35.95
C LYS A 426 2.98 -6.72 -35.54
N MET A 427 3.64 -5.57 -35.32
CA MET A 427 5.04 -5.56 -34.89
C MET A 427 5.23 -6.27 -33.54
N HIS A 428 4.25 -6.16 -32.64
CA HIS A 428 4.18 -6.97 -31.41
C HIS A 428 4.15 -8.47 -31.68
N THR A 429 3.15 -8.90 -32.46
CA THR A 429 2.96 -10.33 -32.71
C THR A 429 4.07 -10.96 -33.56
N THR A 430 4.90 -10.13 -34.23
CA THR A 430 5.99 -10.57 -35.12
C THR A 430 7.39 -10.37 -34.54
N GLY A 431 7.50 -9.97 -33.27
CA GLY A 431 8.80 -9.83 -32.59
C GLY A 431 9.63 -8.64 -33.08
N LEU A 432 9.00 -7.63 -33.69
CA LEU A 432 9.67 -6.44 -34.22
C LEU A 432 9.62 -5.23 -33.27
N ALA A 433 8.66 -5.23 -32.35
CA ALA A 433 8.43 -4.22 -31.32
C ALA A 433 7.67 -4.88 -30.16
N GLN A 434 7.75 -4.39 -28.92
CA GLN A 434 7.15 -5.06 -27.76
C GLN A 434 6.32 -4.09 -26.92
N GLU A 435 5.08 -4.46 -26.60
CA GLU A 435 4.23 -3.72 -25.66
C GLU A 435 4.82 -3.79 -24.25
N PHE A 436 4.70 -2.72 -23.49
CA PHE A 436 5.32 -2.58 -22.17
C PHE A 436 4.41 -1.85 -21.18
N ASP A 437 4.63 -2.08 -19.89
CA ASP A 437 3.91 -1.36 -18.84
C ASP A 437 4.52 0.02 -18.60
N MET A 438 3.68 0.98 -18.25
CA MET A 438 4.08 2.35 -17.95
C MET A 438 3.56 2.72 -16.58
N SER A 439 4.42 3.25 -15.71
CA SER A 439 3.94 3.71 -14.40
C SER A 439 4.83 4.74 -13.75
N GLY A 440 4.26 5.53 -12.86
CA GLY A 440 5.02 6.51 -12.10
C GLY A 440 4.21 7.07 -10.95
N SER A 441 4.92 7.80 -10.09
CA SER A 441 4.33 8.56 -8.99
C SER A 441 4.91 9.96 -8.99
N SER A 442 4.11 10.96 -8.61
CA SER A 442 4.58 12.31 -8.39
C SER A 442 5.47 12.37 -7.14
N SER A 443 6.21 13.47 -7.01
CA SER A 443 6.69 13.96 -5.73
C SER A 443 5.56 14.02 -4.70
N VAL A 444 5.92 13.86 -3.43
CA VAL A 444 4.97 13.94 -2.32
C VAL A 444 4.64 15.41 -2.05
N LYS A 445 3.36 15.75 -2.12
CA LYS A 445 2.83 17.07 -1.83
C LYS A 445 2.25 17.13 -0.43
N GLN A 446 2.36 18.31 0.19
CA GLN A 446 1.73 18.63 1.45
C GLN A 446 0.56 19.58 1.23
N TYR A 447 -0.62 19.16 1.67
CA TYR A 447 -1.83 19.95 1.57
C TYR A 447 -2.50 20.09 2.94
N ASP A 448 -2.78 21.33 3.33
CA ASP A 448 -3.55 21.62 4.54
C ASP A 448 -5.03 21.36 4.26
N LEU A 449 -5.65 20.42 4.97
CA LEU A 449 -7.08 20.14 4.83
C LEU A 449 -7.93 21.05 5.74
N GLY A 450 -7.30 21.82 6.61
CA GLY A 450 -7.94 22.74 7.54
C GLY A 450 -8.31 22.09 8.86
N GLY A 451 -8.03 22.79 9.96
CA GLY A 451 -8.30 22.38 11.34
C GLY A 451 -9.77 22.49 11.73
N SER A 452 -10.14 23.56 12.43
CA SER A 452 -11.53 23.82 12.86
C SER A 452 -12.48 24.10 11.69
N ALA A 453 -11.99 24.66 10.59
CA ALA A 453 -12.72 24.85 9.34
C ALA A 453 -11.96 24.19 8.18
N PRO A 454 -12.66 23.70 7.14
CA PRO A 454 -12.01 23.18 5.94
C PRO A 454 -11.17 24.24 5.23
N ASN A 455 -10.08 23.81 4.58
CA ASN A 455 -9.34 24.66 3.65
C ASN A 455 -10.06 24.74 2.30
N GLU A 456 -10.19 25.95 1.75
CA GLU A 456 -10.80 26.21 0.43
C GLU A 456 -9.75 26.52 -0.66
N GLN A 457 -8.46 26.54 -0.32
CA GLN A 457 -7.38 26.76 -1.28
C GLN A 457 -7.19 25.55 -2.19
N PRO A 458 -6.78 25.72 -3.46
CA PRO A 458 -6.46 24.59 -4.31
C PRO A 458 -5.24 23.80 -3.76
N PRO A 459 -5.12 22.50 -4.11
CA PRO A 459 -3.92 21.72 -3.82
C PRO A 459 -2.64 22.35 -4.40
N PRO A 460 -1.45 22.03 -3.85
CA PRO A 460 -0.19 22.55 -4.37
C PRO A 460 0.01 22.17 -5.85
N ALA A 461 0.62 23.08 -6.60
CA ALA A 461 1.04 22.82 -7.98
C ALA A 461 2.05 21.65 -8.05
N PRO A 462 2.14 20.95 -9.20
CA PRO A 462 3.17 19.94 -9.44
C PRO A 462 4.58 20.54 -9.35
N ASP A 463 5.58 19.71 -9.06
CA ASP A 463 6.97 20.22 -9.06
C ASP A 463 7.42 20.45 -10.51
N GLU A 464 8.07 21.58 -10.77
CA GLU A 464 8.56 21.88 -12.12
C GLU A 464 9.64 20.88 -12.53
N PRO A 465 9.48 20.21 -13.69
CA PRO A 465 10.50 19.30 -14.21
C PRO A 465 11.77 20.07 -14.55
N GLY A 466 12.83 19.91 -13.75
CA GLY A 466 14.16 20.48 -13.99
C GLY A 466 14.72 21.39 -12.89
N ARG A 467 14.06 21.52 -11.74
CA ARG A 467 14.55 22.34 -10.60
C ARG A 467 15.26 21.54 -9.51
N ASP A 468 15.79 20.35 -9.82
CA ASP A 468 16.84 19.77 -9.00
C ASP A 468 18.18 20.33 -9.47
N ASN A 469 18.93 20.98 -8.58
CA ASN A 469 20.25 21.56 -8.87
C ASN A 469 21.35 20.51 -9.13
N THR A 470 20.96 19.30 -9.55
CA THR A 470 21.87 18.30 -10.11
C THR A 470 21.56 18.18 -11.59
N ARG A 471 22.46 18.74 -12.40
CA ARG A 471 22.42 18.62 -13.86
C ARG A 471 22.83 17.19 -14.24
N GLU A 472 21.96 16.24 -13.97
CA GLU A 472 22.00 14.90 -14.56
C GLU A 472 20.84 14.82 -15.54
N ASP A 473 21.22 14.83 -16.80
CA ASP A 473 20.34 14.71 -17.95
C ASP A 473 19.70 13.31 -17.93
N PRO A 474 18.38 13.16 -17.67
CA PRO A 474 17.74 11.85 -17.49
C PRO A 474 17.82 10.95 -18.74
N GLY A 475 18.17 11.51 -19.90
CA GLY A 475 18.29 10.79 -21.16
C GLY A 475 19.65 10.12 -21.39
N ARG A 476 20.66 10.32 -20.53
CA ARG A 476 22.03 9.83 -20.79
C ARG A 476 22.39 8.54 -20.06
N ASP A 477 21.84 8.31 -18.86
CA ASP A 477 22.28 7.19 -18.02
C ASP A 477 21.51 5.88 -18.23
N GLN A 478 20.47 5.87 -19.06
CA GLN A 478 19.81 4.64 -19.49
C GLN A 478 20.56 3.90 -20.62
N ARG A 479 21.60 4.52 -21.21
CA ARG A 479 22.45 3.88 -22.24
C ARG A 479 23.89 3.76 -21.76
N GLY A 480 24.16 2.84 -20.84
CA GLY A 480 25.56 2.61 -20.48
C GLY A 480 25.86 1.57 -19.42
N VAL A 481 25.53 0.29 -19.67
CA VAL A 481 26.44 -0.83 -19.33
C VAL A 481 26.15 -1.99 -20.30
N ARG A 482 26.89 -2.07 -21.42
CA ARG A 482 27.17 -3.34 -22.08
C ARG A 482 28.68 -3.47 -22.14
N ASP A 483 29.17 -4.38 -21.30
CA ASP A 483 30.57 -4.75 -21.18
C ASP A 483 30.95 -5.55 -22.43
N ASP A 484 31.85 -4.97 -23.24
CA ASP A 484 32.47 -5.65 -24.38
C ASP A 484 33.48 -6.69 -23.86
N GLY A 485 32.96 -7.86 -23.46
CA GLY A 485 33.74 -9.03 -23.09
C GLY A 485 34.03 -9.92 -24.29
N GLY A 486 35.06 -9.59 -25.07
CA GLY A 486 35.55 -10.44 -26.15
C GLY A 486 36.16 -11.75 -25.65
N HIS A 487 35.91 -12.85 -26.36
CA HIS A 487 36.79 -14.01 -26.36
C HIS A 487 36.94 -14.59 -27.77
N ARG A 488 38.21 -14.68 -28.18
CA ARG A 488 38.71 -15.66 -29.14
C ARG A 488 38.69 -17.05 -28.52
#